data_AF-A0A7J8J514-F1
#
_entry.id   AF-A0A7J8J514-F1
#
_cell.length_a   1.000
_cell.length_b   1.000
_cell.length_c   1.000
_cell.angle_alpha   90.00
_cell.angle_beta   90.00
_cell.angle_gamma   90.00
#
_symmetry.space_group_name_H-M   'P 1'
#
loop_
_entity.id
_entity.type
_entity.pdbx_description
1 polymer ?
#
loop_
_entity_poly.entity_id
_entity_poly.type
_entity_poly.pdbx_seq_one_letter_code
_entity_poly.pdbx_strand_id
1 'polypeptide(L)'
;MRVSESAISQEADDMAMEKEKYVDELRKALVSGAGPADAYKFNFSKESCHFSFEKNLKDVSFRLGSFNLEQVASPAEVIRELVCDCLDTIAENQAKNEHLRKENERLLRDWNDVQGRFEKCVSAKEAVETDLYKRFILVLNEKKAKIRNLHKLLSEVQELEKNIEHERETTACSEMTADRDTNYDESTDEEGEALPDPSVLARATLKRDDSIISSPDVKDIAPSRKKRQRMQKNLGAKPEMVPQESQPQGKEMSDPPVPAMLKMDHSPTDMSLETLPNSGSGDLFDEI
;
A
#
# COMPACT_ATOMS: atom_id res chain seq x y z
N MET A 1 10.14 -18.70 51.43
CA MET A 1 8.70 -18.72 51.06
C MET A 1 8.49 -18.55 49.55
N ARG A 2 7.55 -19.31 48.95
CA ARG A 2 7.04 -19.10 47.58
C ARG A 2 5.56 -18.72 47.67
N VAL A 3 5.08 -17.87 46.78
CA VAL A 3 3.65 -17.54 46.69
C VAL A 3 2.94 -18.66 45.93
N SER A 4 1.91 -19.26 46.52
CA SER A 4 1.11 -20.30 45.87
C SER A 4 -0.03 -19.69 45.05
N GLU A 5 -0.55 -20.46 44.09
CA GLU A 5 -1.70 -20.01 43.30
C GLU A 5 -2.93 -19.71 44.17
N SER A 6 -3.19 -20.53 45.20
CA SER A 6 -4.29 -20.32 46.13
C SER A 6 -4.17 -19.00 46.89
N ALA A 7 -2.94 -18.58 47.23
CA ALA A 7 -2.70 -17.31 47.90
C ALA A 7 -2.96 -16.11 46.97
N ILE A 8 -2.63 -16.24 45.68
CA ILE A 8 -2.94 -15.22 44.66
C ILE A 8 -4.45 -15.10 44.47
N SER A 9 -5.17 -16.22 44.41
CA SER A 9 -6.63 -16.22 44.34
C SER A 9 -7.27 -15.57 45.57
N GLN A 10 -6.81 -15.93 46.77
CA GLN A 10 -7.35 -15.36 48.01
C GLN A 10 -7.10 -13.84 48.10
N GLU A 11 -5.90 -13.36 47.77
CA GLU A 11 -5.60 -11.93 47.81
C GLU A 11 -6.43 -11.14 46.78
N ALA A 12 -6.69 -11.71 45.59
CA ALA A 12 -7.58 -11.11 44.61
C ALA A 12 -9.02 -10.97 45.14
N ASP A 13 -9.55 -12.02 45.79
CA ASP A 13 -10.87 -12.02 46.41
C ASP A 13 -10.95 -11.00 47.57
N ASP A 14 -9.92 -10.95 48.42
CA ASP A 14 -9.83 -10.00 49.55
C ASP A 14 -9.77 -8.53 49.06
N MET A 15 -9.17 -8.29 47.90
CA MET A 15 -9.15 -7.00 47.22
C MET A 15 -10.41 -6.70 46.39
N ALA A 16 -11.37 -7.63 46.36
CA ALA A 16 -12.57 -7.56 45.52
C ALA A 16 -12.24 -7.30 44.03
N MET A 17 -11.19 -7.96 43.53
CA MET A 17 -10.71 -7.86 42.17
C MET A 17 -10.81 -9.22 41.45
N GLU A 18 -11.15 -9.19 40.16
CA GLU A 18 -11.07 -10.38 39.32
C GLU A 18 -9.62 -10.93 39.29
N LYS A 19 -9.46 -12.24 39.48
CA LYS A 19 -8.15 -12.91 39.59
C LYS A 19 -7.22 -12.54 38.44
N GLU A 20 -7.72 -12.56 37.20
CA GLU A 20 -6.95 -12.24 36.00
C GLU A 20 -6.45 -10.80 36.03
N LYS A 21 -7.32 -9.85 36.40
CA LYS A 21 -6.93 -8.44 36.56
C LYS A 21 -5.88 -8.26 37.65
N TYR A 22 -6.02 -8.99 38.75
CA TYR A 22 -5.04 -8.97 39.84
C TYR A 22 -3.68 -9.49 39.37
N VAL A 23 -3.66 -10.62 38.66
CA VAL A 23 -2.43 -11.19 38.07
C VAL A 23 -1.78 -10.24 37.07
N ASP A 24 -2.57 -9.54 36.25
CA ASP A 24 -2.04 -8.53 35.34
C ASP A 24 -1.39 -7.36 36.08
N GLU A 25 -2.01 -6.90 37.16
CA GLU A 25 -1.41 -5.88 38.04
C GLU A 25 -0.11 -6.37 38.70
N LEU A 26 -0.04 -7.64 39.12
CA LEU A 26 1.20 -8.25 39.61
C LEU A 26 2.28 -8.30 38.52
N ARG A 27 1.92 -8.66 37.28
CA ARG A 27 2.87 -8.70 36.15
C ARG A 27 3.45 -7.33 35.85
N LYS A 28 2.62 -6.28 35.84
CA LYS A 28 3.06 -4.89 35.64
C LYS A 28 3.99 -4.43 36.77
N ALA A 29 3.64 -4.72 38.02
CA ALA A 29 4.40 -4.28 39.18
C ALA A 29 5.74 -5.02 39.34
N LEU A 30 5.79 -6.34 39.09
CA LEU A 30 6.92 -7.18 39.49
C LEU A 30 7.77 -7.73 38.33
N VAL A 31 7.27 -7.70 37.08
CA VAL A 31 7.93 -8.38 35.94
C VAL A 31 8.18 -7.43 34.76
N SER A 32 7.11 -6.97 34.12
CA SER A 32 7.17 -6.34 32.79
C SER A 32 7.50 -4.84 32.81
N GLY A 33 7.59 -4.26 34.01
CA GLY A 33 7.65 -2.82 34.18
C GLY A 33 6.29 -2.17 33.98
N ALA A 34 6.06 -1.08 34.71
CA ALA A 34 4.84 -0.31 34.64
C ALA A 34 4.80 0.52 33.34
N GLY A 35 3.63 0.61 32.70
CA GLY A 35 3.45 1.56 31.60
C GLY A 35 3.55 3.01 32.10
N PRO A 36 3.65 4.01 31.20
CA PRO A 36 3.81 5.42 31.58
C PRO A 36 2.72 5.97 32.52
N ALA A 37 1.55 5.34 32.55
CA ALA A 37 0.40 5.72 33.37
C ALA A 37 0.30 4.95 34.71
N ASP A 38 1.05 3.86 34.87
CA ASP A 38 1.03 3.03 36.08
C ASP A 38 2.24 3.39 36.95
N ALA A 39 2.00 3.73 38.21
CA ALA A 39 3.04 4.05 39.17
C ALA A 39 2.92 3.14 40.40
N TYR A 40 4.00 2.44 40.74
CA TYR A 40 4.05 1.55 41.90
C TYR A 40 5.11 2.01 42.89
N LYS A 41 4.84 1.80 44.18
CA LYS A 41 5.78 2.07 45.27
C LYS A 41 6.11 0.75 45.96
N PHE A 42 7.39 0.50 46.19
CA PHE A 42 7.88 -0.71 46.85
C PHE A 42 8.51 -0.34 48.20
N ASN A 43 8.11 -1.06 49.25
CA ASN A 43 8.61 -0.86 50.60
C ASN A 43 9.17 -2.20 51.11
N PHE A 44 10.33 -2.16 51.75
CA PHE A 44 10.93 -3.32 52.40
C PHE A 44 11.51 -2.92 53.75
N SER A 45 11.12 -3.62 54.82
CA SER A 45 11.74 -3.48 56.15
C SER A 45 12.70 -4.65 56.36
N LYS A 46 13.96 -4.32 56.67
CA LYS A 46 15.01 -5.33 56.91
C LYS A 46 14.83 -6.04 58.25
N GLU A 47 14.25 -5.38 59.23
CA GLU A 47 14.05 -5.89 60.58
C GLU A 47 12.94 -6.95 60.62
N SER A 48 11.84 -6.69 59.91
CA SER A 48 10.68 -7.58 59.85
C SER A 48 10.71 -8.52 58.65
N CYS A 49 11.64 -8.32 57.72
CA CYS A 49 11.67 -8.97 56.40
C CYS A 49 10.34 -8.86 55.64
N HIS A 50 9.54 -7.83 55.94
CA HIS A 50 8.27 -7.60 55.31
C HIS A 50 8.46 -6.72 54.06
N PHE A 51 8.05 -7.24 52.91
CA PHE A 51 7.99 -6.54 51.64
C PHE A 51 6.54 -6.21 51.32
N SER A 52 6.26 -5.00 50.87
CA SER A 52 4.94 -4.61 50.38
C SER A 52 5.06 -3.67 49.20
N PHE A 53 4.04 -3.67 48.36
CA PHE A 53 3.98 -2.77 47.22
C PHE A 53 2.57 -2.23 47.04
N GLU A 54 2.54 -0.98 46.62
CA GLU A 54 1.33 -0.18 46.48
C GLU A 54 1.20 0.30 45.04
N LYS A 55 -0.05 0.39 44.56
CA LYS A 55 -0.37 1.07 43.32
C LYS A 55 -0.79 2.51 43.63
N ASN A 56 -0.17 3.46 42.96
CA ASN A 56 -0.51 4.87 43.05
C ASN A 56 -1.54 5.20 41.96
N LEU A 57 -2.68 5.75 42.37
CA LEU A 57 -3.72 6.29 41.50
C LEU A 57 -3.89 7.78 41.82
N LYS A 58 -3.28 8.64 41.00
CA LYS A 58 -3.29 10.10 41.18
C LYS A 58 -2.80 10.48 42.59
N ASP A 59 -3.72 10.88 43.47
CA ASP A 59 -3.42 11.37 44.82
C ASP A 59 -3.58 10.32 45.92
N VAL A 60 -3.96 9.08 45.56
CA VAL A 60 -4.20 7.99 46.53
C VAL A 60 -3.32 6.80 46.17
N SER A 61 -2.67 6.21 47.17
CA SER A 61 -2.02 4.91 47.05
C SER A 61 -2.83 3.86 47.80
N PHE A 62 -2.85 2.64 47.27
CA PHE A 62 -3.42 1.48 47.96
C PHE A 62 -2.47 0.29 47.86
N ARG A 63 -2.45 -0.54 48.91
CA ARG A 63 -1.62 -1.74 48.95
C ARG A 63 -2.14 -2.76 47.94
N LEU A 64 -1.26 -3.19 47.03
CA LEU A 64 -1.54 -4.18 46.00
C LEU A 64 -1.09 -5.59 46.42
N GLY A 65 -0.10 -5.67 47.30
CA GLY A 65 0.30 -6.95 47.87
C GLY A 65 1.40 -6.81 48.91
N SER A 66 1.65 -7.90 49.62
CA SER A 66 2.75 -7.99 50.57
C SER A 66 3.24 -9.42 50.73
N PHE A 67 4.53 -9.56 51.04
CA PHE A 67 5.21 -10.84 51.23
C PHE A 67 6.11 -10.76 52.46
N ASN A 68 6.13 -11.83 53.25
CA ASN A 68 7.17 -12.02 54.25
C ASN A 68 8.32 -12.79 53.59
N LEU A 69 9.47 -12.12 53.43
CA LEU A 69 10.65 -12.69 52.82
C LEU A 69 11.49 -13.40 53.90
N GLU A 70 12.21 -14.44 53.50
CA GLU A 70 13.14 -15.14 54.37
C GLU A 70 14.56 -14.70 54.03
N GLN A 71 15.39 -14.48 55.06
CA GLN A 71 16.79 -14.16 54.83
C GLN A 71 17.52 -15.37 54.25
N VAL A 72 18.16 -15.17 53.10
CA VAL A 72 18.97 -16.20 52.44
C VAL A 72 20.28 -16.41 53.19
N ALA A 73 20.64 -17.67 53.44
CA ALA A 73 21.86 -18.04 54.16
C ALA A 73 23.16 -17.72 53.38
N SER A 74 23.15 -17.87 52.05
CA SER A 74 24.26 -17.55 51.15
C SER A 74 23.83 -16.54 50.07
N PRO A 75 23.78 -15.22 50.39
CA PRO A 75 23.43 -14.19 49.41
C PRO A 75 24.38 -14.18 48.21
N ALA A 76 25.64 -14.55 48.43
CA ALA A 76 26.65 -14.59 47.37
C ALA A 76 26.33 -15.66 46.31
N GLU A 77 25.72 -16.79 46.69
CA GLU A 77 25.30 -17.81 45.72
C GLU A 77 24.15 -17.31 44.85
N VAL A 78 23.11 -16.72 45.45
CA VAL A 78 21.96 -16.18 44.72
C VAL A 78 22.37 -15.04 43.78
N ILE A 79 23.27 -14.15 44.22
CA ILE A 79 23.79 -13.09 43.36
C ILE A 79 24.61 -13.66 42.20
N ARG A 80 25.42 -14.70 42.43
CA ARG A 80 26.16 -15.36 41.35
C ARG A 80 25.23 -16.00 40.33
N GLU A 81 24.21 -16.73 40.79
CA GLU A 81 23.20 -17.35 39.92
C GLU A 81 22.49 -16.29 39.09
N LEU A 82 22.01 -15.20 39.71
CA LEU A 82 21.38 -14.08 39.01
C LEU A 82 22.30 -13.48 37.92
N VAL A 83 23.59 -13.29 38.24
CA VAL A 83 24.55 -12.75 37.27
C VAL A 83 24.83 -13.75 36.14
N CYS A 84 24.92 -15.04 36.44
CA CYS A 84 25.05 -16.10 35.42
C CYS A 84 23.84 -16.11 34.47
N ASP A 85 22.62 -16.10 35.00
CA ASP A 85 21.39 -16.07 34.20
C ASP A 85 21.35 -14.82 33.28
N CYS A 86 21.79 -13.66 33.79
CA CYS A 86 21.90 -12.44 33.00
C CYS A 86 22.93 -12.58 31.87
N LEU A 87 24.11 -13.16 32.14
CA LEU A 87 25.16 -13.35 31.14
C LEU A 87 24.72 -14.35 30.05
N ASP A 88 24.06 -15.43 30.43
CA ASP A 88 23.50 -16.42 29.50
C ASP A 88 22.41 -15.79 28.62
N THR A 89 21.52 -15.00 29.22
CA THR A 89 20.49 -14.25 28.48
C THR A 89 21.10 -13.26 27.49
N ILE A 90 22.18 -12.55 27.88
CA ILE A 90 22.90 -11.64 26.99
C ILE A 90 23.53 -12.42 25.83
N ALA A 91 24.20 -13.53 26.10
CA ALA A 91 24.83 -14.35 25.08
C ALA A 91 23.81 -14.92 24.08
N GLU A 92 22.67 -15.41 24.58
CA GLU A 92 21.58 -15.91 23.73
C GLU A 92 21.00 -14.79 22.85
N ASN A 93 20.76 -13.60 23.42
CA ASN A 93 20.25 -12.45 22.68
C ASN A 93 21.25 -11.94 21.64
N GLN A 94 22.54 -11.96 21.95
CA GLN A 94 23.61 -11.63 20.99
C GLN A 94 23.62 -12.61 19.82
N ALA A 95 23.55 -13.92 20.10
CA ALA A 95 23.49 -14.93 19.05
C ALA A 95 22.23 -14.78 18.16
N LYS A 96 21.07 -14.51 18.77
CA LYS A 96 19.82 -14.20 18.04
C LYS A 96 19.96 -12.96 17.18
N ASN A 97 20.56 -11.89 17.69
CA ASN A 97 20.77 -10.65 16.95
C ASN A 97 21.72 -10.86 15.75
N GLU A 98 22.83 -11.55 15.94
CA GLU A 98 23.75 -11.89 14.85
C GLU A 98 23.08 -12.73 13.77
N HIS A 99 22.27 -13.72 14.17
CA HIS A 99 21.48 -14.53 13.24
C HIS A 99 20.50 -13.66 12.44
N LEU A 100 19.71 -12.82 13.12
CA LEU A 100 18.76 -11.92 12.46
C LEU A 100 19.46 -10.93 11.53
N ARG A 101 20.63 -10.43 11.90
CA ARG A 101 21.44 -9.55 11.03
C ARG A 101 21.86 -10.28 9.75
N LYS A 102 22.36 -11.51 9.84
CA LYS A 102 22.72 -12.32 8.67
C LYS A 102 21.53 -12.60 7.75
N GLU A 103 20.37 -12.90 8.34
CA GLU A 103 19.13 -13.11 7.58
C GLU A 103 18.66 -11.81 6.91
N ASN A 104 18.74 -10.67 7.59
CA ASN A 104 18.40 -9.37 7.02
C ASN A 104 19.32 -9.04 5.83
N GLU A 105 20.64 -9.22 5.99
CA GLU A 105 21.61 -9.06 4.90
C GLU A 105 21.34 -10.01 3.74
N ARG A 106 20.92 -11.26 4.01
CA ARG A 106 20.53 -12.20 2.96
C ARG A 106 19.29 -11.70 2.21
N LEU A 107 18.24 -11.36 2.93
CA LEU A 107 16.99 -10.86 2.35
C LEU A 107 17.22 -9.59 1.52
N LEU A 108 18.08 -8.69 1.99
CA LEU A 108 18.44 -7.49 1.25
C LEU A 108 19.18 -7.81 -0.06
N ARG A 109 20.08 -8.80 -0.07
CA ARG A 109 20.73 -9.27 -1.31
C ARG A 109 19.72 -9.88 -2.27
N ASP A 110 18.85 -10.75 -1.76
CA ASP A 110 17.83 -11.42 -2.57
C ASP A 110 16.85 -10.41 -3.18
N TRP A 111 16.43 -9.41 -2.39
CA TRP A 111 15.59 -8.31 -2.87
C TRP A 111 16.25 -7.55 -4.02
N ASN A 112 17.52 -7.17 -3.86
CA ASN A 112 18.26 -6.46 -4.90
C ASN A 112 18.46 -7.30 -6.18
N ASP A 113 18.69 -8.61 -6.06
CA ASP A 113 18.77 -9.51 -7.21
C ASP A 113 17.43 -9.57 -7.97
N VAL A 114 16.34 -9.80 -7.25
CA VAL A 114 15.00 -9.86 -7.83
C VAL A 114 14.64 -8.54 -8.50
N GLN A 115 14.92 -7.41 -7.86
CA GLN A 115 14.69 -6.09 -8.44
C GLN A 115 15.50 -5.91 -9.73
N GLY A 116 16.80 -6.23 -9.72
CA GLY A 116 17.64 -6.11 -10.93
C GLY A 116 17.18 -7.03 -12.06
N ARG A 117 16.67 -8.23 -11.76
CA ARG A 117 16.07 -9.12 -12.76
C ARG A 117 14.75 -8.59 -13.28
N PHE A 118 13.93 -8.00 -12.42
CA PHE A 118 12.67 -7.38 -12.79
C PHE A 118 12.88 -6.22 -13.75
N GLU A 119 13.81 -5.31 -13.45
CA GLU A 119 14.17 -4.17 -14.32
C GLU A 119 14.62 -4.66 -15.70
N LYS A 120 15.50 -5.66 -15.76
CA LYS A 120 15.92 -6.28 -17.04
C LYS A 120 14.76 -6.89 -17.81
N CYS A 121 13.83 -7.55 -17.13
CA CYS A 121 12.65 -8.14 -17.76
C CYS A 121 11.74 -7.06 -18.36
N VAL A 122 11.53 -5.96 -17.64
CA VAL A 122 10.74 -4.81 -18.13
C VAL A 122 11.40 -4.21 -19.37
N SER A 123 12.70 -3.91 -19.32
CA SER A 123 13.42 -3.35 -20.47
C SER A 123 13.40 -4.28 -21.69
N ALA A 124 13.58 -5.60 -21.48
CA ALA A 124 13.50 -6.58 -22.56
C ALA A 124 12.10 -6.65 -23.17
N LYS A 125 11.06 -6.62 -22.33
CA LYS A 125 9.66 -6.61 -22.76
C LYS A 125 9.34 -5.37 -23.58
N GLU A 126 9.76 -4.19 -23.13
CA GLU A 126 9.56 -2.92 -23.85
C GLU A 126 10.30 -2.87 -25.19
N ALA A 127 11.51 -3.43 -25.25
CA ALA A 127 12.28 -3.52 -26.48
C ALA A 127 11.56 -4.38 -27.54
N VAL A 128 11.06 -5.56 -27.14
CA VAL A 128 10.30 -6.45 -28.02
C VAL A 128 8.97 -5.82 -28.43
N GLU A 129 8.27 -5.17 -27.50
CA GLU A 129 7.01 -4.48 -27.77
C GLU A 129 7.20 -3.37 -28.82
N THR A 130 8.24 -2.55 -28.65
CA THR A 130 8.59 -1.48 -29.58
C THR A 130 8.95 -2.02 -30.97
N ASP A 131 9.73 -3.09 -31.03
CA ASP A 131 10.10 -3.73 -32.30
C ASP A 131 8.88 -4.33 -33.01
N LEU A 132 7.99 -5.01 -32.27
CA LEU A 132 6.76 -5.55 -32.83
C LEU A 132 5.84 -4.44 -33.38
N TYR A 133 5.68 -3.33 -32.65
CA TYR A 133 4.91 -2.18 -33.15
C TYR A 133 5.51 -1.58 -34.42
N LYS A 134 6.84 -1.46 -34.50
CA LYS A 134 7.51 -0.98 -35.71
C LYS A 134 7.22 -1.89 -36.91
N ARG A 135 7.36 -3.21 -36.74
CA ARG A 135 7.07 -4.20 -37.80
C ARG A 135 5.61 -4.16 -38.21
N PHE A 136 4.69 -4.06 -37.25
CA PHE A 136 3.26 -3.97 -37.52
C PHE A 136 2.91 -2.72 -38.34
N ILE A 137 3.51 -1.57 -38.03
CA ILE A 137 3.32 -0.33 -38.80
C ILE A 137 3.77 -0.50 -40.25
N LEU A 138 4.91 -1.18 -40.50
CA LEU A 138 5.38 -1.45 -41.86
C LEU A 138 4.36 -2.27 -42.66
N VAL A 139 3.88 -3.39 -42.08
CA VAL A 139 2.86 -4.24 -42.71
C VAL A 139 1.58 -3.44 -42.98
N LEU A 140 1.11 -2.64 -42.01
CA LEU A 140 -0.06 -1.78 -42.20
C LEU A 140 0.15 -0.77 -43.33
N ASN A 141 1.33 -0.17 -43.42
CA ASN A 141 1.63 0.82 -44.45
C ASN A 141 1.67 0.20 -45.85
N GLU A 142 2.26 -0.99 -46.00
CA GLU A 142 2.24 -1.75 -47.25
C GLU A 142 0.81 -2.12 -47.66
N LYS A 143 0.00 -2.62 -46.71
CA LYS A 143 -1.41 -2.94 -46.96
C LYS A 143 -2.21 -1.70 -47.36
N LYS A 144 -2.03 -0.57 -46.65
CA LYS A 144 -2.65 0.72 -46.99
C LYS A 144 -2.23 1.20 -48.38
N ALA A 145 -0.95 1.07 -48.75
CA ALA A 145 -0.46 1.43 -50.08
C ALA A 145 -1.10 0.56 -51.18
N LYS A 146 -1.20 -0.75 -50.94
CA LYS A 146 -1.84 -1.67 -51.89
C LYS A 146 -3.33 -1.35 -52.09
N ILE A 147 -4.07 -1.05 -51.02
CA ILE A 147 -5.47 -0.62 -51.10
C ILE A 147 -5.60 0.68 -51.92
N ARG A 148 -4.75 1.69 -51.65
CA ARG A 148 -4.75 2.94 -52.42
C ARG A 148 -4.49 2.71 -53.91
N ASN A 149 -3.53 1.86 -54.25
CA ASN A 149 -3.22 1.54 -55.65
C ASN A 149 -4.37 0.81 -56.35
N LEU A 150 -5.02 -0.14 -55.68
CA LEU A 150 -6.18 -0.84 -56.21
C LEU A 150 -7.36 0.10 -56.42
N HIS A 151 -7.66 0.98 -55.46
CA HIS A 151 -8.70 2.01 -55.63
C HIS A 151 -8.40 2.93 -56.82
N LYS A 152 -7.13 3.34 -57.00
CA LYS A 152 -6.71 4.17 -58.14
C LYS A 152 -6.95 3.45 -59.47
N LEU A 153 -6.50 2.20 -59.59
CA LEU A 153 -6.69 1.41 -60.81
C LEU A 153 -8.18 1.19 -61.11
N LEU A 154 -9.00 0.93 -60.09
CA LEU A 154 -10.44 0.76 -60.24
C LEU A 154 -11.10 2.06 -60.72
N SER A 155 -10.72 3.21 -60.16
CA SER A 155 -11.22 4.51 -60.64
C SER A 155 -10.80 4.82 -62.08
N GLU A 156 -9.58 4.47 -62.49
CA GLU A 156 -9.11 4.66 -63.88
C GLU A 156 -9.90 3.79 -64.86
N VAL A 157 -10.19 2.53 -64.51
CA VAL A 157 -11.03 1.64 -65.31
C VAL A 157 -12.46 2.18 -65.42
N GLN A 158 -13.03 2.65 -64.31
CA GLN A 158 -14.39 3.21 -64.32
C GLN A 158 -14.49 4.50 -65.15
N GLU A 159 -13.48 5.37 -65.11
CA GLU A 159 -13.44 6.56 -65.97
C GLU A 159 -13.26 6.19 -67.45
N LEU A 160 -12.42 5.19 -67.78
CA LEU A 160 -12.28 4.71 -69.15
C LEU A 160 -13.61 4.13 -69.67
N GLU A 161 -14.34 3.39 -68.84
CA GLU A 161 -15.65 2.83 -69.17
C GLU A 161 -16.68 3.92 -69.46
N LYS A 162 -16.79 4.95 -68.60
CA LYS A 162 -17.64 6.12 -68.86
C LYS A 162 -17.25 6.87 -70.14
N ASN A 163 -15.96 6.98 -70.42
CA ASN A 163 -15.49 7.65 -71.64
C ASN A 163 -15.82 6.84 -72.91
N ILE A 164 -15.72 5.50 -72.86
CA ILE A 164 -16.17 4.63 -73.97
C ILE A 164 -17.69 4.71 -74.14
N GLU A 165 -18.44 4.77 -73.03
CA GLU A 165 -19.89 4.90 -73.05
C GLU A 165 -20.32 6.25 -73.64
N HIS A 166 -19.67 7.36 -73.25
CA HIS A 166 -19.88 8.68 -73.86
C HIS A 166 -19.40 8.78 -75.33
N GLU A 167 -18.33 8.09 -75.73
CA GLU A 167 -17.87 8.06 -77.13
C GLU A 167 -18.85 7.26 -78.02
N ARG A 168 -19.52 6.24 -77.46
CA ARG A 168 -20.64 5.53 -78.12
C ARG A 168 -21.92 6.37 -78.15
N GLU A 169 -22.19 7.15 -77.11
CA GLU A 169 -23.39 8.00 -77.02
C GLU A 169 -23.28 9.24 -77.93
N THR A 170 -22.08 9.79 -78.10
CA THR A 170 -21.80 10.89 -79.04
C THR A 170 -21.70 10.44 -80.50
N THR A 171 -21.40 9.16 -80.78
CA THR A 171 -21.52 8.57 -82.12
C THR A 171 -22.93 8.05 -82.45
N ALA A 172 -23.81 7.88 -81.44
CA ALA A 172 -25.21 7.47 -81.61
C ALA A 172 -26.21 8.64 -81.60
N CYS A 173 -25.79 9.90 -81.39
CA CYS A 173 -26.64 11.08 -81.49
C CYS A 173 -26.78 11.62 -82.93
N SER A 174 -27.16 10.75 -83.86
CA SER A 174 -27.71 11.12 -85.17
C SER A 174 -28.87 10.20 -85.57
N GLU A 175 -29.78 9.86 -84.65
CA GLU A 175 -31.12 9.40 -85.05
C GLU A 175 -32.19 9.60 -83.95
N MET A 176 -32.95 10.68 -84.13
CA MET A 176 -34.40 10.88 -83.95
C MET A 176 -35.22 10.17 -82.83
N THR A 177 -35.84 11.05 -82.01
CA THR A 177 -37.28 11.17 -81.63
C THR A 177 -37.98 10.32 -80.55
N ALA A 178 -38.78 11.09 -79.78
CA ALA A 178 -40.12 10.85 -79.22
C ALA A 178 -40.22 9.91 -77.98
N ASP A 179 -40.52 10.45 -76.79
CA ASP A 179 -41.85 10.82 -76.27
C ASP A 179 -42.45 9.68 -75.42
N ARG A 180 -42.42 9.83 -74.08
CA ARG A 180 -43.62 9.71 -73.23
C ARG A 180 -43.31 9.89 -71.74
N ASP A 181 -43.95 10.92 -71.18
CA ASP A 181 -44.34 11.03 -69.77
C ASP A 181 -45.18 9.84 -69.32
N THR A 182 -45.04 9.42 -68.06
CA THR A 182 -46.17 9.18 -67.13
C THR A 182 -45.69 9.16 -65.68
N ASN A 183 -46.15 10.15 -64.92
CA ASN A 183 -46.15 10.22 -63.46
C ASN A 183 -47.20 9.26 -62.85
N TYR A 184 -47.26 9.23 -61.51
CA TYR A 184 -48.34 8.73 -60.62
C TYR A 184 -48.14 7.27 -60.12
N ASP A 185 -48.34 6.85 -58.87
CA ASP A 185 -49.05 7.41 -57.70
C ASP A 185 -48.63 6.70 -56.38
N GLU A 186 -48.96 7.38 -55.29
CA GLU A 186 -48.94 7.13 -53.84
C GLU A 186 -49.58 5.80 -53.36
N SER A 187 -49.12 5.26 -52.20
CA SER A 187 -49.99 4.81 -51.09
C SER A 187 -49.22 4.05 -49.98
N THR A 188 -49.65 4.35 -48.76
CA THR A 188 -49.11 4.13 -47.42
C THR A 188 -49.57 2.79 -46.78
N ASP A 189 -48.91 2.42 -45.69
CA ASP A 189 -49.49 2.11 -44.36
C ASP A 189 -49.58 0.66 -43.80
N GLU A 190 -49.39 0.65 -42.47
CA GLU A 190 -49.82 -0.24 -41.39
C GLU A 190 -48.85 -1.26 -40.76
N GLU A 191 -48.60 -1.00 -39.46
CA GLU A 191 -48.55 -1.85 -38.26
C GLU A 191 -47.99 -3.29 -38.35
N GLY A 192 -47.26 -3.83 -37.39
CA GLY A 192 -47.25 -3.65 -35.93
C GLY A 192 -46.90 -5.02 -35.30
N GLU A 193 -46.80 -5.04 -33.98
CA GLU A 193 -46.70 -6.20 -33.09
C GLU A 193 -45.32 -6.70 -32.63
N ALA A 194 -45.26 -6.84 -31.30
CA ALA A 194 -44.10 -7.09 -30.48
C ALA A 194 -44.36 -8.32 -29.59
N LEU A 195 -43.24 -8.92 -29.13
CA LEU A 195 -43.10 -9.86 -28.00
C LEU A 195 -43.51 -11.34 -28.24
N PRO A 196 -43.08 -12.30 -27.37
CA PRO A 196 -41.90 -12.36 -26.48
C PRO A 196 -41.10 -13.69 -26.55
N ASP A 197 -39.95 -13.71 -25.86
CA ASP A 197 -39.17 -14.90 -25.46
C ASP A 197 -39.98 -15.89 -24.58
N PRO A 198 -39.51 -17.15 -24.48
CA PRO A 198 -39.48 -17.79 -23.17
C PRO A 198 -38.12 -18.40 -22.79
N SER A 199 -37.91 -18.33 -21.48
CA SER A 199 -36.75 -18.63 -20.65
C SER A 199 -36.38 -20.11 -20.51
N VAL A 200 -35.08 -20.33 -20.27
CA VAL A 200 -34.48 -21.16 -19.19
C VAL A 200 -34.85 -22.64 -19.15
N LEU A 201 -33.85 -23.53 -19.25
CA LEU A 201 -33.59 -24.58 -18.25
C LEU A 201 -32.13 -25.07 -18.33
N ALA A 202 -31.45 -24.99 -17.18
CA ALA A 202 -30.13 -25.55 -16.94
C ALA A 202 -30.21 -27.06 -16.63
N ARG A 203 -29.18 -27.82 -16.99
CA ARG A 203 -28.76 -28.98 -16.17
C ARG A 203 -27.27 -29.25 -16.28
N ALA A 204 -26.70 -29.47 -15.11
CA ALA A 204 -25.29 -29.57 -14.83
C ALA A 204 -24.75 -31.01 -14.88
N THR A 205 -23.40 -31.05 -14.89
CA THR A 205 -22.47 -32.09 -14.43
C THR A 205 -22.20 -33.31 -15.30
N LEU A 206 -20.93 -33.45 -15.72
CA LEU A 206 -20.15 -34.69 -15.61
C LEU A 206 -18.64 -34.35 -15.61
N LYS A 207 -17.92 -34.94 -14.64
CA LYS A 207 -16.47 -34.80 -14.38
C LYS A 207 -15.63 -35.62 -15.38
N ARG A 208 -14.45 -35.11 -15.78
CA ARG A 208 -13.17 -35.85 -15.71
C ARG A 208 -11.95 -35.01 -16.15
N ASP A 209 -10.92 -35.12 -15.31
CA ASP A 209 -9.48 -35.21 -15.56
C ASP A 209 -8.67 -34.03 -16.18
N ASP A 210 -7.67 -33.65 -15.39
CA ASP A 210 -6.36 -33.06 -15.70
C ASP A 210 -6.03 -32.81 -17.17
N SER A 211 -5.82 -31.54 -17.52
CA SER A 211 -4.73 -31.12 -18.42
C SER A 211 -4.54 -29.61 -18.38
N ILE A 212 -3.37 -29.23 -17.89
CA ILE A 212 -2.75 -27.92 -18.10
C ILE A 212 -2.49 -27.82 -19.60
N ILE A 213 -2.85 -26.68 -20.22
CA ILE A 213 -2.83 -26.39 -21.67
C ILE A 213 -4.19 -26.63 -22.36
N SER A 214 -5.14 -25.71 -22.13
CA SER A 214 -6.12 -25.35 -23.15
C SER A 214 -6.36 -23.85 -23.06
N SER A 215 -5.80 -23.12 -24.02
CA SER A 215 -6.01 -21.69 -24.21
C SER A 215 -7.49 -21.37 -24.39
N PRO A 216 -8.06 -20.34 -23.74
CA PRO A 216 -9.37 -19.86 -24.12
C PRO A 216 -9.27 -19.20 -25.48
N ASP A 217 -10.15 -19.61 -26.38
CA ASP A 217 -10.41 -19.04 -27.69
C ASP A 217 -10.63 -17.52 -27.55
N VAL A 218 -9.61 -16.74 -27.93
CA VAL A 218 -9.65 -15.28 -27.84
C VAL A 218 -10.50 -14.79 -29.01
N LYS A 219 -11.76 -14.45 -28.73
CA LYS A 219 -12.58 -13.71 -29.68
C LYS A 219 -11.86 -12.41 -30.06
N ASP A 220 -11.65 -12.24 -31.37
CA ASP A 220 -11.11 -11.04 -31.99
C ASP A 220 -12.00 -9.83 -31.67
N ILE A 221 -11.55 -8.98 -30.75
CA ILE A 221 -12.22 -7.73 -30.39
C ILE A 221 -11.62 -6.64 -31.27
N ALA A 222 -12.38 -6.23 -32.30
CA ALA A 222 -12.05 -5.08 -33.12
C ALA A 222 -11.92 -3.79 -32.27
N PRO A 223 -10.94 -2.92 -32.54
CA PRO A 223 -10.69 -1.74 -31.71
C PRO A 223 -11.80 -0.70 -31.89
N SER A 224 -12.66 -0.56 -30.87
CA SER A 224 -13.71 0.46 -30.83
C SER A 224 -13.16 1.83 -30.37
N ARG A 225 -13.60 2.89 -31.06
CA ARG A 225 -13.15 4.28 -30.92
C ARG A 225 -13.75 4.93 -29.68
N LYS A 226 -12.97 5.07 -28.60
CA LYS A 226 -13.39 5.73 -27.35
C LYS A 226 -13.57 7.25 -27.55
N LYS A 227 -14.81 7.73 -27.44
CA LYS A 227 -15.19 9.17 -27.47
C LYS A 227 -14.90 9.79 -26.09
N ARG A 228 -14.02 10.79 -26.00
CA ARG A 228 -13.77 11.55 -24.77
C ARG A 228 -15.03 12.34 -24.37
N GLN A 229 -15.52 12.15 -23.15
CA GLN A 229 -16.43 13.11 -22.51
C GLN A 229 -15.62 14.27 -21.93
N ARG A 230 -15.99 15.49 -22.31
CA ARG A 230 -15.41 16.75 -21.85
C ARG A 230 -16.16 17.17 -20.58
N MET A 231 -15.49 17.15 -19.43
CA MET A 231 -16.04 17.71 -18.19
C MET A 231 -16.00 19.25 -18.25
N GLN A 232 -17.14 19.88 -17.96
CA GLN A 232 -17.29 21.32 -17.83
C GLN A 232 -16.53 21.82 -16.60
N LYS A 233 -15.68 22.84 -16.79
CA LYS A 233 -15.08 23.62 -15.71
C LYS A 233 -16.06 24.74 -15.34
N ASN A 234 -16.56 24.76 -14.12
CA ASN A 234 -17.21 25.94 -13.54
C ASN A 234 -16.16 26.75 -12.77
N LEU A 235 -16.01 28.01 -13.19
CA LEU A 235 -15.33 29.08 -12.46
C LEU A 235 -16.33 29.69 -11.47
N GLY A 236 -15.89 29.99 -10.24
CA GLY A 236 -16.71 30.79 -9.34
C GLY A 236 -16.14 31.02 -7.94
N ALA A 237 -15.64 32.24 -7.74
CA ALA A 237 -15.64 33.03 -6.51
C ALA A 237 -14.70 32.66 -5.33
N LYS A 238 -13.62 33.46 -5.25
CA LYS A 238 -12.91 33.82 -4.01
C LYS A 238 -13.84 34.63 -3.09
N PRO A 239 -13.76 34.47 -1.76
CA PRO A 239 -13.71 35.66 -0.92
C PRO A 239 -12.58 35.63 0.09
N GLU A 240 -12.04 36.82 0.28
CA GLU A 240 -11.02 37.28 1.21
C GLU A 240 -11.73 37.84 2.45
N MET A 241 -11.28 37.52 3.67
CA MET A 241 -11.50 38.34 4.87
C MET A 241 -10.50 38.02 6.01
N VAL A 242 -9.74 39.07 6.37
CA VAL A 242 -9.37 39.60 7.71
C VAL A 242 -8.83 38.65 8.82
N PRO A 243 -7.65 38.94 9.41
CA PRO A 243 -7.19 38.35 10.67
C PRO A 243 -7.62 39.17 11.90
N GLN A 244 -8.07 38.51 12.97
CA GLN A 244 -8.43 39.13 14.24
C GLN A 244 -7.45 38.68 15.34
N GLU A 245 -6.83 39.66 16.00
CA GLU A 245 -5.97 39.55 17.18
C GLU A 245 -6.69 38.93 18.40
N SER A 246 -5.94 38.17 19.20
CA SER A 246 -6.09 38.16 20.66
C SER A 246 -4.80 37.68 21.34
N GLN A 247 -4.07 38.63 21.93
CA GLN A 247 -3.22 38.41 23.12
C GLN A 247 -4.14 38.33 24.36
N PRO A 248 -3.74 37.73 25.53
CA PRO A 248 -2.58 38.21 26.32
C PRO A 248 -1.85 37.22 27.28
N GLN A 249 -0.65 37.66 27.71
CA GLN A 249 0.01 37.53 29.04
C GLN A 249 0.32 36.12 29.62
N GLY A 250 1.49 35.80 30.19
CA GLY A 250 2.69 36.57 30.55
C GLY A 250 3.65 35.73 31.43
N LYS A 251 4.76 36.37 31.85
CA LYS A 251 5.75 36.00 32.90
C LYS A 251 6.93 35.07 32.56
N GLU A 252 8.04 35.71 32.15
CA GLU A 252 9.26 35.94 32.95
C GLU A 252 9.78 34.79 33.85
N MET A 253 10.95 34.21 33.52
CA MET A 253 12.22 34.43 34.27
C MET A 253 13.41 33.69 33.64
N SER A 254 14.56 34.31 33.86
CA SER A 254 15.86 34.16 33.20
C SER A 254 16.72 33.00 33.70
N ASP A 255 17.59 32.47 32.82
CA ASP A 255 18.77 31.66 33.19
C ASP A 255 20.04 32.53 33.31
N PRO A 256 21.00 32.21 34.20
CA PRO A 256 22.25 32.96 34.37
C PRO A 256 23.42 32.43 33.51
N PRO A 257 24.47 33.25 33.25
CA PRO A 257 25.60 32.87 32.41
C PRO A 257 26.79 32.29 33.20
N VAL A 258 27.57 31.42 32.56
CA VAL A 258 28.89 30.95 33.05
C VAL A 258 29.99 31.46 32.08
N PRO A 259 31.11 32.02 32.58
CA PRO A 259 32.07 32.74 31.73
C PRO A 259 33.17 31.84 31.14
N ALA A 260 33.67 32.29 29.99
CA ALA A 260 34.82 31.75 29.27
C ALA A 260 36.15 32.07 29.98
N MET A 261 37.15 31.18 29.85
CA MET A 261 38.56 31.49 29.57
C MET A 261 39.43 30.20 29.59
N LEU A 262 40.03 29.82 28.46
CA LEU A 262 41.49 29.79 28.23
C LEU A 262 41.84 28.97 26.97
N LYS A 263 42.73 29.57 26.17
CA LYS A 263 43.29 29.09 24.91
C LYS A 263 44.38 28.03 25.16
N MET A 264 44.51 27.05 24.29
CA MET A 264 45.81 26.66 23.75
C MET A 264 45.66 25.93 22.41
N ASP A 265 46.43 26.39 21.42
CA ASP A 265 46.51 25.88 20.06
C ASP A 265 46.99 24.43 20.00
N HIS A 266 46.54 23.68 18.97
CA HIS A 266 47.36 22.91 18.02
C HIS A 266 46.44 22.12 17.06
N SER A 267 46.52 22.44 15.77
CA SER A 267 46.06 21.58 14.65
C SER A 267 47.17 20.54 14.32
N PRO A 268 46.97 19.47 13.52
CA PRO A 268 46.04 19.40 12.38
C PRO A 268 45.38 18.03 12.06
N THR A 269 44.50 18.09 11.04
CA THR A 269 44.12 16.99 10.13
C THR A 269 43.15 15.94 10.68
N ASP A 270 41.86 16.08 10.38
CA ASP A 270 41.16 15.00 9.67
C ASP A 270 39.89 15.50 8.96
N MET A 271 39.64 14.94 7.77
CA MET A 271 38.49 15.24 6.92
C MET A 271 37.27 14.47 7.46
N SER A 272 36.26 15.17 7.97
CA SER A 272 34.98 14.57 8.33
C SER A 272 33.83 15.32 7.66
N LEU A 273 33.13 14.62 6.76
CA LEU A 273 31.84 15.03 6.21
C LEU A 273 30.75 14.56 7.20
N GLU A 274 30.28 15.47 8.04
CA GLU A 274 29.02 15.29 8.76
C GLU A 274 27.86 15.51 7.78
N THR A 275 26.95 14.53 7.70
CA THR A 275 25.65 14.70 7.04
C THR A 275 24.63 14.92 8.15
N LEU A 276 23.90 16.04 8.06
CA LEU A 276 22.86 16.47 8.99
C LEU A 276 21.72 15.43 9.15
N PRO A 277 21.01 15.45 10.29
CA PRO A 277 19.85 14.58 10.51
C PRO A 277 18.66 15.06 9.67
N ASN A 278 18.14 14.18 8.81
CA ASN A 278 16.85 14.40 8.15
C ASN A 278 15.73 14.19 9.18
N SER A 279 15.18 15.30 9.66
CA SER A 279 13.86 15.35 10.29
C SER A 279 12.82 15.75 9.26
N GLY A 280 11.80 14.91 9.10
CA GLY A 280 10.55 15.19 8.39
C GLY A 280 10.17 14.05 7.46
N SER A 281 8.92 13.62 7.34
CA SER A 281 7.66 13.90 8.04
C SER A 281 6.62 13.05 7.30
N GLY A 282 5.67 12.46 8.01
CA GLY A 282 4.36 12.11 7.44
C GLY A 282 4.32 10.77 6.72
N ASP A 283 4.11 9.74 7.52
CA ASP A 283 3.44 8.51 7.15
C ASP A 283 2.07 8.83 6.50
N LEU A 284 1.86 8.37 5.27
CA LEU A 284 0.63 8.57 4.51
C LEU A 284 0.31 7.33 3.68
N PHE A 285 0.35 6.13 4.27
CA PHE A 285 -0.29 4.96 3.69
C PHE A 285 -0.73 3.98 4.79
N ASP A 286 -1.71 4.39 5.58
CA ASP A 286 -2.52 3.50 6.43
C ASP A 286 -4.00 3.88 6.27
N GLU A 287 -4.59 3.64 5.08
CA GLU A 287 -6.02 3.31 4.93
C GLU A 287 -6.32 2.74 3.53
N ILE A 288 -6.18 1.42 3.38
CA ILE A 288 -7.03 0.58 2.52
C ILE A 288 -7.41 -0.66 3.32
#